data_AF-A0A4Y8CP37-F1
#
_entry.id   AF-A0A4Y8CP37-F1
#
_cell.length_a   1.000
_cell.length_b   1.000
_cell.length_c   1.000
_cell.angle_alpha   90.00
_cell.angle_beta   90.00
_cell.angle_gamma   90.00
#
_symmetry.space_group_name_H-M   'P 1'
#
loop_
_entity.id
_entity.type
_entity.pdbx_description
1 polymer ?
#
loop_
_entity_poly.entity_id
_entity_poly.type
_entity_poly.pdbx_seq_one_letter_code
_entity_poly.pdbx_strand_id
1 'polypeptide(L)'
;MFFVFLVQLALGAPPLLYAFIMIASGNVMMALTHYAIGTAPVIFGTGCVTLKKWWSIGFVISIVDIVVMIAVGLIWWKILGFY
;
A
#
# COMPACT_ATOMS: atom_id res chain seq x y z
N MET A 1 -12.44 0.23 5.53
CA MET A 1 -12.07 -0.97 4.73
C MET A 1 -13.20 -2.00 4.67
N PHE A 2 -13.77 -2.44 5.80
CA PHE A 2 -14.81 -3.49 5.82
C PHE A 2 -16.08 -3.16 5.00
N PHE A 3 -16.57 -1.92 5.09
CA PHE A 3 -17.78 -1.50 4.37
C PHE A 3 -17.62 -1.55 2.84
N VAL A 4 -16.45 -1.13 2.33
CA VAL A 4 -16.14 -1.15 0.90
C VAL A 4 -15.93 -2.58 0.39
N PHE A 5 -15.42 -3.48 1.24
CA PHE A 5 -15.33 -4.91 0.94
C PHE A 5 -16.71 -5.54 0.71
N LEU A 6 -17.68 -5.25 1.58
CA LEU A 6 -19.04 -5.77 1.46
C LEU A 6 -19.78 -5.25 0.21
N VAL A 7 -19.59 -3.98 -0.15
CA VAL A 7 -20.19 -3.40 -1.36
C VAL A 7 -19.66 -4.07 -2.62
N GLN A 8 -18.34 -4.29 -2.72
CA GLN A 8 -17.76 -4.95 -3.89
C GLN A 8 -18.12 -6.43 -3.99
N LEU A 9 -18.29 -7.10 -2.85
CA LEU A 9 -18.83 -8.45 -2.82
C LEU A 9 -20.27 -8.50 -3.37
N ALA A 10 -21.11 -7.53 -3.01
CA ALA A 10 -22.47 -7.40 -3.54
C ALA A 10 -22.52 -7.09 -5.05
N LEU A 11 -21.45 -6.50 -5.60
CA LEU A 11 -21.28 -6.23 -7.03
C LEU A 11 -20.67 -7.40 -7.82
N GLY A 12 -20.44 -8.56 -7.16
CA GLY A 12 -19.92 -9.77 -7.80
C GLY A 12 -18.41 -9.80 -8.03
N ALA A 13 -17.65 -8.92 -7.35
CA ALA A 13 -16.19 -8.95 -7.44
C ALA A 13 -15.62 -10.26 -6.83
N PRO A 14 -14.57 -10.86 -7.41
CA PRO A 14 -13.90 -12.02 -6.81
C PRO A 14 -13.42 -11.68 -5.39
N PRO A 15 -13.96 -12.34 -4.33
CA PRO A 15 -13.77 -11.90 -2.95
C PRO A 15 -12.30 -11.89 -2.53
N LEU A 16 -11.55 -12.92 -2.98
CA LEU A 16 -10.15 -13.11 -2.64
C LEU A 16 -9.25 -12.06 -3.29
N LEU A 17 -9.48 -11.78 -4.58
CA LEU A 17 -8.73 -10.78 -5.33
C LEU A 17 -8.95 -9.38 -4.75
N TYR A 18 -10.21 -9.05 -4.40
CA TYR A 18 -10.53 -7.77 -3.78
C TYR A 18 -9.95 -7.63 -2.37
N ALA A 19 -9.96 -8.71 -1.58
CA ALA A 19 -9.30 -8.75 -0.28
C ALA A 19 -7.80 -8.45 -0.39
N PHE A 20 -7.12 -9.03 -1.38
CA PHE A 20 -5.70 -8.77 -1.59
C PHE A 20 -5.38 -7.35 -2.02
N ILE A 21 -6.18 -6.76 -2.93
CA ILE A 21 -6.01 -5.36 -3.34
C ILE A 21 -6.19 -4.41 -2.13
N MET A 22 -7.17 -4.71 -1.29
CA MET A 22 -7.44 -3.93 -0.07
C MET A 22 -6.27 -4.02 0.92
N ILE A 23 -5.72 -5.21 1.16
CA ILE A 23 -4.54 -5.40 2.02
C ILE A 23 -3.32 -4.66 1.43
N ALA A 24 -3.08 -4.79 0.13
CA ALA A 24 -1.98 -4.12 -0.56
C ALA A 24 -2.07 -2.60 -0.43
N SER A 25 -3.27 -2.01 -0.56
CA SER A 25 -3.47 -0.56 -0.42
C SER A 25 -3.12 -0.03 0.98
N GLY A 26 -3.30 -0.84 2.04
CA GLY A 26 -2.92 -0.47 3.40
C GLY A 26 -1.41 -0.34 3.60
N ASN A 27 -0.63 -1.21 2.95
CA ASN A 27 0.84 -1.20 3.05
C ASN A 27 1.45 0.06 2.42
N VAL A 28 0.89 0.55 1.30
CA VAL A 28 1.37 1.76 0.61
C VAL A 28 1.36 2.99 1.53
N MET A 29 0.39 3.07 2.44
CA MET A 29 0.23 4.21 3.36
C MET A 29 1.36 4.30 4.40
N MET A 30 2.06 3.19 4.67
CA MET A 30 3.11 3.14 5.68
C MET A 30 4.41 3.85 5.28
N ALA A 31 4.64 4.11 3.99
CA ALA A 31 5.88 4.70 3.49
C ALA A 31 5.83 6.23 3.33
N LEU A 32 4.65 6.86 3.41
CA LEU A 32 4.45 8.22 2.91
C LEU A 32 4.81 9.31 3.93
N THR A 33 4.42 9.15 5.21
CA THR A 33 4.60 10.19 6.22
C THR A 33 5.62 9.79 7.29
N HIS A 34 6.27 10.79 7.88
CA HIS A 34 7.23 10.61 8.97
C HIS A 34 6.57 10.14 10.28
N TYR A 35 5.24 10.03 10.33
CA TYR A 35 4.47 9.49 11.46
C TYR A 35 3.70 8.23 11.07
N ALA A 36 3.95 7.64 9.90
CA ALA A 36 3.20 6.50 9.38
C ALA A 36 3.43 5.20 10.17
N ILE A 37 4.62 5.05 10.76
CA ILE A 37 5.05 3.88 11.52
C ILE A 37 5.86 4.39 12.71
N GLY A 38 5.82 3.70 13.87
CA GLY A 38 6.51 4.13 15.09
C GLY A 38 8.02 4.37 14.96
N THR A 39 8.70 3.75 13.98
CA THR A 39 10.12 4.01 13.69
C THR A 39 10.37 5.25 12.84
N ALA A 40 9.41 5.69 12.03
CA ALA A 40 9.55 6.86 11.16
C ALA A 40 9.82 8.18 11.92
N PRO A 41 9.12 8.51 13.04
CA PRO A 41 9.39 9.74 13.77
C PRO A 41 10.72 9.67 14.54
N VAL A 42 11.16 8.46 14.93
CA VAL A 42 12.48 8.24 15.55
C VAL A 42 13.60 8.59 14.56
N ILE A 43 13.48 8.14 13.31
CA ILE A 43 14.46 8.43 12.25
C ILE A 43 14.40 9.91 11.85
N PHE A 44 13.19 10.47 11.69
CA PHE A 44 13.02 11.89 11.34
C PHE A 44 13.56 12.82 12.44
N GLY A 45 13.45 12.41 13.71
CA GLY A 45 13.98 13.14 14.87
C GLY A 45 15.51 13.25 14.93
N THR A 46 16.25 12.47 14.13
CA THR A 46 17.72 12.58 14.04
C THR A 46 18.21 13.86 13.34
N GLY A 47 17.32 14.61 12.69
CA GLY A 47 17.66 15.86 12.00
C GLY A 47 18.37 15.67 10.65
N CYS A 48 18.59 14.43 10.21
CA CYS A 48 19.29 14.10 8.97
C CYS A 48 18.51 14.46 7.69
N VAL A 49 17.18 14.67 7.78
CA VAL A 49 16.30 14.84 6.62
C VAL A 49 15.25 15.91 6.88
N THR A 50 15.02 16.81 5.92
CA THR A 50 13.99 17.85 6.03
C THR A 50 12.60 17.30 5.68
N LEU A 51 11.53 17.94 6.19
CA LEU A 51 10.14 17.55 5.94
C LEU A 51 9.82 17.44 4.44
N LYS A 52 10.22 18.45 3.66
CA LYS A 52 10.01 18.49 2.20
C LYS A 52 10.68 17.31 1.50
N LYS A 53 11.91 16.96 1.91
CA LYS A 53 12.67 15.87 1.29
C LYS A 53 12.08 14.51 1.67
N TRP A 54 11.65 14.33 2.93
CA TRP A 54 10.96 13.12 3.37
C TRP A 54 9.70 12.86 2.55
N TRP A 55 8.82 13.86 2.44
CA TRP A 55 7.54 13.72 1.74
C TRP A 55 7.70 13.54 0.24
N SER A 56 8.66 14.24 -0.37
CA SER A 56 8.93 14.09 -1.81
C SER A 56 9.45 12.69 -2.15
N ILE A 57 10.32 12.12 -1.31
CA ILE A 57 10.84 10.77 -1.50
C ILE A 57 9.74 9.74 -1.18
N GLY A 58 9.00 9.93 -0.09
CA GLY A 58 7.87 9.07 0.28
C GLY A 58 6.84 8.97 -0.83
N PHE A 59 6.50 10.08 -1.50
CA PHE A 59 5.59 10.09 -2.64
C PHE A 59 6.10 9.23 -3.82
N VAL A 60 7.38 9.37 -4.17
CA VAL A 60 8.00 8.55 -5.24
C VAL A 60 8.00 7.08 -4.85
N ILE A 61 8.35 6.76 -3.60
CA ILE A 61 8.35 5.38 -3.09
C ILE A 61 6.94 4.78 -3.12
N SER A 62 5.90 5.53 -2.75
CA SER A 62 4.51 5.05 -2.82
C SER A 62 4.08 4.70 -4.24
N ILE A 63 4.50 5.46 -5.26
CA ILE A 63 4.22 5.13 -6.66
C ILE A 63 4.91 3.82 -7.05
N VAL A 64 6.20 3.68 -6.71
CA VAL A 64 6.96 2.45 -6.99
C VAL A 64 6.34 1.25 -6.30
N ASP A 65 5.95 1.39 -5.03
CA ASP A 65 5.31 0.33 -4.25
C ASP A 65 3.98 -0.11 -4.88
N ILE A 66 3.12 0.83 -5.27
CA ILE A 66 1.87 0.53 -6.01
C ILE A 66 2.16 -0.26 -7.29
N VAL A 67 3.14 0.20 -8.09
CA VAL A 67 3.48 -0.45 -9.37
C VAL A 67 3.99 -1.87 -9.14
N VAL A 68 4.90 -2.06 -8.18
CA VAL A 68 5.45 -3.37 -7.82
C VAL A 68 4.34 -4.28 -7.31
N MET A 69 3.50 -3.79 -6.41
CA MET A 69 2.47 -4.61 -5.78
C MET A 69 1.36 -5.01 -6.76
N ILE A 70 1.01 -4.15 -7.72
CA ILE A 70 0.10 -4.51 -8.81
C ILE A 70 0.77 -5.49 -9.77
N ALA A 71 1.98 -5.22 -10.25
CA ALA A 71 2.64 -6.06 -11.23
C ALA A 71 2.94 -7.46 -10.68
N VAL A 72 3.59 -7.54 -9.52
CA VAL A 72 3.94 -8.81 -8.87
C VAL A 72 2.69 -9.50 -8.33
N GLY A 73 1.77 -8.75 -7.71
CA GLY A 73 0.53 -9.30 -7.16
C GLY A 73 -0.36 -9.94 -8.22
N LEU A 74 -0.61 -9.26 -9.34
CA LEU A 74 -1.44 -9.79 -10.42
C LEU A 74 -0.81 -11.01 -11.10
N ILE A 75 0.51 -11.04 -11.25
CA ILE A 75 1.24 -12.21 -11.79
C ILE A 75 1.14 -13.37 -10.80
N TRP A 76 1.39 -13.13 -9.52
CA TRP A 76 1.37 -14.15 -8.48
C TRP A 76 -0.02 -14.77 -8.29
N TRP A 77 -1.08 -13.96 -8.25
CA TRP A 77 -2.45 -14.46 -8.11
C TRP A 77 -2.92 -15.23 -9.34
N LYS A 78 -2.39 -14.91 -10.53
CA LYS A 78 -2.62 -15.71 -11.74
C LYS A 78 -1.97 -17.08 -11.66
N ILE A 79 -0.75 -17.16 -11.13
CA ILE A 79 -0.03 -18.43 -10.94
C ILE A 79 -0.77 -19.33 -9.92
N LEU A 80 -1.35 -18.73 -8.88
CA LEU A 80 -2.12 -19.45 -7.86
C LEU A 80 -3.55 -19.83 -8.31
N GLY A 81 -4.00 -19.39 -9.49
CA GLY A 81 -5.33 -19.68 -10.02
C GLY A 81 -6.46 -18.93 -9.31
N PHE A 82 -6.17 -17.77 -8.71
CA PHE A 82 -7.16 -16.93 -8.03
C PHE A 82 -8.02 -16.08 -8.99
N TYR A 83 -7.63 -16.01 -10.27
CA TYR A 83 -8.46 -15.57 -11.38
C TYR A 83 -7.96 -16.20 -12.70
#